data_AF-A0A0Q4N1Z1-F1
#
_entry.id   AF-A0A0Q4N1Z1-F1
#
_cell.length_a   1.000
_cell.length_b   1.000
_cell.length_c   1.000
_cell.angle_alpha   90.00
_cell.angle_beta   90.00
_cell.angle_gamma   90.00
#
_symmetry.space_group_name_H-M   'P 1'
#
loop_
_entity.id
_entity.type
_entity.pdbx_description
1 polymer ?
#
loop_
_entity_poly.entity_id
_entity_poly.type
_entity_poly.pdbx_seq_one_letter_code
_entity_poly.pdbx_strand_id
1 'polypeptide(L)'
;MQVREHKSDKYPPRTELNANSADLTVAFAEDYESGGERLTRKLAEARGKERYIALPLSMAPIQAARQLWRRCNELGVKTLNIAGNGIYTLNKYGWTDHSVNEWMYQVLKHVAAHHPFELIVSGGQTGADFAGGVVAEALGIDVIMTFPKGFLQRTLTQHALTQTEADVRREVAVQLQVLRDNHPELQEKTQGKRPRAAEPDDGFCLS
;
A
#
# COMPACT_ATOMS: atom_id res chain seq x y z
N MET A 1 7.49 7.80 3.68
CA MET A 1 6.20 7.77 2.95
C MET A 1 5.83 9.13 2.33
N GLN A 2 5.44 9.14 1.06
CA GLN A 2 4.73 10.24 0.39
C GLN A 2 3.22 9.97 0.38
N VAL A 3 2.42 10.98 0.69
CA VAL A 3 0.97 10.97 0.48
C VAL A 3 0.65 11.86 -0.71
N ARG A 4 -0.16 11.39 -1.65
CA ARG A 4 -0.49 12.09 -2.89
C ARG A 4 -1.99 12.18 -3.07
N GLU A 5 -2.50 13.40 -3.21
CA GLU A 5 -3.89 13.65 -3.57
C GLU A 5 -4.05 13.67 -5.10
N HIS A 6 -5.04 12.94 -5.61
CA HIS A 6 -5.43 12.98 -7.01
C HIS A 6 -6.42 14.13 -7.28
N LYS A 7 -6.40 14.71 -8.48
CA LYS A 7 -7.28 15.85 -8.86
C LYS A 7 -8.77 15.50 -8.84
N SER A 8 -9.11 14.22 -8.97
CA SER A 8 -10.49 13.71 -8.92
C SER A 8 -10.78 13.12 -7.55
N ASP A 9 -11.98 13.38 -7.05
CA ASP A 9 -12.60 12.80 -5.86
C ASP A 9 -13.10 11.36 -6.07
N LYS A 10 -12.98 10.81 -7.28
CA LYS A 10 -13.38 9.43 -7.58
C LYS A 10 -12.22 8.45 -7.38
N TYR A 11 -12.55 7.22 -6.99
CA TYR A 11 -11.58 6.14 -6.86
C TYR A 11 -10.97 5.64 -8.18
N PRO A 12 -11.69 5.49 -9.31
CA PRO A 12 -11.12 4.93 -10.54
C PRO A 12 -9.86 5.65 -11.07
N PRO A 13 -9.79 6.99 -11.11
CA PRO A 13 -8.58 7.67 -11.60
C PRO A 13 -7.32 7.38 -10.76
N ARG A 14 -7.42 7.33 -9.43
CA ARG A 14 -6.26 6.96 -8.59
C ARG A 14 -5.88 5.48 -8.74
N THR A 15 -6.85 4.60 -8.99
CA THR A 15 -6.60 3.18 -9.24
C THR A 15 -5.84 2.98 -10.54
N GLU A 16 -6.27 3.67 -11.60
CA GLU A 16 -5.59 3.66 -12.90
C GLU A 16 -4.17 4.21 -12.81
N LEU A 17 -3.98 5.32 -12.10
CA LEU A 17 -2.65 5.90 -11.89
C LEU A 17 -1.70 4.88 -11.25
N ASN A 18 -2.11 4.26 -10.14
CA ASN A 18 -1.27 3.30 -9.42
C ASN A 18 -1.01 2.02 -10.23
N ALA A 19 -2.03 1.45 -10.87
CA ALA A 19 -1.89 0.25 -11.70
C ALA A 19 -0.95 0.48 -12.89
N ASN A 20 -1.00 1.68 -13.50
CA ASN A 20 -0.13 2.04 -14.61
C ASN A 20 1.31 2.38 -14.19
N SER A 21 1.53 2.83 -12.95
CA SER A 21 2.87 3.20 -12.48
C SER A 21 3.70 2.03 -11.95
N ALA A 22 3.11 0.84 -11.76
CA ALA A 22 3.79 -0.32 -11.17
C ALA A 22 4.07 -1.43 -12.19
N ASP A 23 5.09 -2.25 -11.93
CA ASP A 23 5.41 -3.41 -12.77
C ASP A 23 4.38 -4.53 -12.57
N LEU A 24 3.97 -4.74 -11.31
CA LEU A 24 2.98 -5.72 -10.88
C LEU A 24 1.95 -5.07 -9.97
N THR A 25 0.68 -5.43 -10.14
CA THR A 25 -0.36 -5.21 -9.13
C THR A 25 -0.66 -6.50 -8.39
N VAL A 26 -0.54 -6.46 -7.06
CA VAL A 26 -1.05 -7.51 -6.17
C VAL A 26 -2.34 -7.04 -5.52
N ALA A 27 -3.37 -7.89 -5.57
CA ALA A 27 -4.65 -7.67 -4.94
C ALA A 27 -4.78 -8.57 -3.70
N PHE A 28 -4.85 -7.96 -2.52
CA PHE A 28 -5.11 -8.64 -1.24
C PHE A 28 -6.59 -8.43 -0.85
N ALA A 29 -7.41 -9.44 -1.11
CA ALA A 29 -8.87 -9.31 -0.99
C ALA A 29 -9.55 -10.62 -0.56
N GLU A 30 -10.77 -10.54 -0.06
CA GLU A 30 -11.67 -11.68 0.14
C GLU A 30 -12.78 -11.73 -0.91
N ASP A 31 -13.24 -10.55 -1.37
CA ASP A 31 -14.27 -10.40 -2.40
C ASP A 31 -13.68 -9.76 -3.67
N TYR A 32 -13.25 -10.63 -4.59
CA TYR A 32 -12.77 -10.25 -5.92
C TYR A 32 -13.89 -9.84 -6.88
N GLU A 33 -15.15 -10.04 -6.49
CA GLU A 33 -16.34 -9.57 -7.22
C GLU A 33 -16.80 -8.19 -6.74
N SER A 34 -16.05 -7.52 -5.86
CA SER A 34 -16.29 -6.12 -5.60
C SER A 34 -15.99 -5.26 -6.84
N GLY A 35 -16.69 -4.13 -6.97
CA GLY A 35 -16.49 -3.21 -8.09
C GLY A 35 -15.05 -2.66 -8.16
N GLY A 36 -14.41 -2.45 -7.01
CA GLY A 36 -13.03 -2.02 -6.90
C GLY A 36 -12.06 -3.06 -7.47
N GLU A 37 -12.18 -4.32 -7.04
CA GLU A 37 -11.28 -5.39 -7.48
C GLU A 37 -11.42 -5.70 -8.97
N ARG A 38 -12.67 -5.75 -9.50
CA ARG A 38 -12.88 -5.93 -10.95
C ARG A 38 -12.23 -4.82 -11.77
N LEU A 39 -12.32 -3.56 -11.30
CA LEU A 39 -11.68 -2.43 -11.96
C LEU A 39 -10.15 -2.53 -11.88
N THR A 40 -9.60 -2.78 -10.69
CA THR A 40 -8.15 -2.93 -10.47
C THR A 40 -7.58 -4.03 -11.36
N ARG A 41 -8.19 -5.21 -11.39
CA ARG A 41 -7.78 -6.33 -12.27
C ARG A 41 -7.78 -5.90 -13.72
N LYS A 42 -8.88 -5.30 -14.20
CA LYS A 42 -8.99 -4.83 -15.58
C LYS A 42 -7.86 -3.86 -15.95
N LEU A 43 -7.56 -2.89 -15.07
CA LEU A 43 -6.54 -1.88 -15.32
C LEU A 43 -5.12 -2.46 -15.29
N ALA A 44 -4.82 -3.35 -14.34
CA ALA A 44 -3.53 -4.03 -14.27
C ALA A 44 -3.28 -4.93 -15.49
N GLU A 45 -4.29 -5.74 -15.86
CA GLU A 45 -4.19 -6.69 -16.98
C GLU A 45 -4.19 -6.00 -18.36
N ALA A 46 -4.60 -4.72 -18.45
CA ALA A 46 -4.63 -3.97 -19.71
C ALA A 46 -3.25 -3.86 -20.38
N ARG A 47 -2.17 -4.05 -19.62
CA ARG A 47 -0.78 -4.01 -20.10
C ARG A 47 -0.09 -5.38 -20.08
N GLY A 48 -0.82 -6.46 -19.81
CA GLY A 48 -0.31 -7.82 -19.67
C GLY A 48 -0.98 -8.56 -18.51
N LYS A 49 -1.54 -9.75 -18.76
CA LYS A 49 -2.28 -10.53 -17.74
C LYS A 49 -1.41 -10.95 -16.56
N GLU A 50 -0.13 -11.18 -16.82
CA GLU A 50 0.90 -11.51 -15.84
C GLU A 50 1.16 -10.38 -14.83
N ARG A 51 0.75 -9.14 -15.14
CA ARG A 51 0.93 -7.96 -14.28
C ARG A 51 -0.13 -7.83 -13.19
N TYR A 52 -0.95 -8.85 -13.01
CA TYR A 52 -1.89 -8.98 -11.92
C TYR A 52 -1.71 -10.31 -11.19
N ILE A 53 -1.78 -10.27 -9.86
CA ILE A 53 -1.87 -11.46 -9.01
C ILE A 53 -2.90 -11.23 -7.89
N ALA A 54 -3.84 -12.16 -7.76
CA ALA A 54 -4.82 -12.18 -6.69
C ALA A 54 -4.32 -13.09 -5.56
N LEU A 55 -4.25 -12.59 -4.34
CA LEU A 55 -3.82 -13.32 -3.15
C LEU A 55 -4.87 -13.17 -2.04
N PRO A 56 -5.77 -14.15 -1.87
CA PRO A 56 -6.80 -14.09 -0.84
C PRO A 56 -6.23 -13.89 0.55
N LEU A 57 -6.84 -13.03 1.38
CA LEU A 57 -6.41 -12.86 2.78
C LEU A 57 -6.63 -14.14 3.61
N SER A 58 -7.58 -14.98 3.19
CA SER A 58 -7.78 -16.34 3.72
C SER A 58 -6.62 -17.31 3.42
N MET A 59 -5.68 -16.95 2.54
CA MET A 59 -4.47 -17.73 2.29
C MET A 59 -3.47 -17.55 3.45
N ALA A 60 -2.74 -18.60 3.81
CA ALA A 60 -1.68 -18.47 4.81
C ALA A 60 -0.59 -17.49 4.31
N PRO A 61 -0.09 -16.55 5.15
CA PRO A 61 0.85 -15.52 4.71
C PRO A 61 2.09 -16.07 4.00
N ILE A 62 2.67 -17.16 4.50
CA ILE A 62 3.85 -17.77 3.88
C ILE A 62 3.57 -18.34 2.48
N GLN A 63 2.34 -18.81 2.22
CA GLN A 63 1.93 -19.27 0.89
C GLN A 63 1.75 -18.08 -0.05
N ALA A 64 1.10 -17.00 0.41
CA ALA A 64 0.95 -15.76 -0.35
C ALA A 64 2.32 -15.14 -0.68
N ALA A 65 3.24 -15.11 0.29
CA ALA A 65 4.61 -14.64 0.09
C ALA A 65 5.36 -15.42 -0.99
N ARG A 66 5.25 -16.76 -0.99
CA ARG A 66 5.88 -17.60 -2.02
C ARG A 66 5.31 -17.32 -3.41
N GLN A 67 4.00 -17.15 -3.53
CA GLN A 67 3.36 -16.85 -4.81
C GLN A 67 3.73 -15.46 -5.31
N LEU A 68 3.69 -14.46 -4.43
CA LEU A 68 4.09 -13.09 -4.76
C LEU A 68 5.57 -13.03 -5.16
N TRP A 69 6.46 -13.63 -4.37
CA TRP A 69 7.90 -13.66 -4.66
C TRP A 69 8.19 -14.30 -6.01
N ARG A 70 7.55 -15.43 -6.35
CA ARG A 70 7.73 -16.07 -7.66
C ARG A 70 7.37 -15.11 -8.79
N ARG A 71 6.19 -14.49 -8.72
CA ARG A 71 5.75 -13.53 -9.74
C ARG A 71 6.66 -12.30 -9.82
N CYS A 72 7.11 -11.79 -8.68
CA CYS A 72 8.04 -10.67 -8.62
C CYS A 72 9.39 -11.02 -9.28
N ASN A 73 9.92 -12.20 -9.00
CA ASN A 73 11.19 -12.67 -9.55
C ASN A 73 11.08 -12.97 -11.06
N GLU A 74 9.98 -13.58 -11.51
CA GLU A 74 9.70 -13.83 -12.93
C GLU A 74 9.67 -12.54 -13.76
N LEU A 75 9.10 -11.46 -13.21
CA LEU A 75 8.92 -10.19 -13.92
C LEU A 75 10.01 -9.15 -13.61
N GLY A 76 10.93 -9.44 -12.67
CA GLY A 76 11.93 -8.47 -12.21
C GLY A 76 11.31 -7.20 -11.61
N VAL A 77 10.23 -7.35 -10.82
CA VAL A 77 9.42 -6.23 -10.29
C VAL A 77 10.25 -5.27 -9.46
N LYS A 78 10.27 -3.98 -9.78
CA LYS A 78 10.90 -2.94 -8.94
C LYS A 78 9.86 -2.10 -8.22
N THR A 79 8.75 -1.83 -8.90
CA THR A 79 7.60 -1.10 -8.37
C THR A 79 6.41 -2.02 -8.22
N LEU A 80 5.92 -2.21 -7.00
CA LEU A 80 4.74 -3.01 -6.69
C LEU A 80 3.55 -2.10 -6.38
N ASN A 81 2.42 -2.31 -7.06
CA ASN A 81 1.13 -1.74 -6.67
C ASN A 81 0.41 -2.71 -5.73
N ILE A 82 0.05 -2.24 -4.54
CA ILE A 82 -0.80 -2.97 -3.61
C ILE A 82 -2.20 -2.41 -3.70
N ALA A 83 -3.14 -3.30 -3.98
CA ALA A 83 -4.56 -3.01 -3.99
C ALA A 83 -5.33 -4.02 -3.13
N GLY A 84 -6.58 -3.71 -2.82
CA GLY A 84 -7.51 -4.72 -2.32
C GLY A 84 -8.82 -4.15 -1.80
N ASN A 85 -9.56 -5.00 -1.08
CA ASN A 85 -10.85 -4.62 -0.53
C ASN A 85 -10.72 -3.53 0.54
N GLY A 86 -11.71 -2.62 0.56
CA GLY A 86 -11.88 -1.65 1.64
C GLY A 86 -12.35 -2.30 2.94
N ILE A 87 -12.15 -1.62 4.08
CA ILE A 87 -12.45 -2.19 5.40
C ILE A 87 -13.93 -2.61 5.57
N TYR A 88 -14.86 -1.89 4.93
CA TYR A 88 -16.29 -2.21 4.93
C TYR A 88 -16.64 -3.55 4.24
N THR A 89 -15.78 -4.04 3.35
CA THR A 89 -15.91 -5.37 2.76
C THR A 89 -15.20 -6.38 3.65
N LEU A 90 -13.94 -6.10 4.01
CA LEU A 90 -13.09 -6.99 4.79
C LEU A 90 -13.70 -7.34 6.16
N ASN A 91 -14.37 -6.39 6.81
CA ASN A 91 -15.01 -6.61 8.10
C ASN A 91 -16.12 -7.69 8.06
N LYS A 92 -16.78 -7.89 6.91
CA LYS A 92 -17.76 -8.98 6.73
C LYS A 92 -17.14 -10.37 6.81
N TYR A 93 -15.83 -10.45 6.59
CA TYR A 93 -15.02 -11.67 6.67
C TYR A 93 -14.20 -11.73 7.97
N GLY A 94 -14.48 -10.85 8.94
CA GLY A 94 -13.81 -10.85 10.25
C GLY A 94 -12.47 -10.11 10.30
N TRP A 95 -12.10 -9.40 9.23
CA TRP A 95 -10.87 -8.61 9.20
C TRP A 95 -11.05 -7.23 9.86
N THR A 96 -9.97 -6.77 10.48
CA THR A 96 -9.80 -5.42 11.03
C THR A 96 -8.58 -4.78 10.37
N ASP A 97 -8.44 -3.45 10.41
CA ASP A 97 -7.24 -2.80 9.84
C ASP A 97 -5.96 -3.38 10.47
N HIS A 98 -5.99 -3.67 11.77
CA HIS A 98 -4.87 -4.30 12.47
C HIS A 98 -4.56 -5.72 11.94
N SER A 99 -5.56 -6.60 11.82
CA SER A 99 -5.29 -7.97 11.35
C SER A 99 -4.90 -8.03 9.87
N VAL A 100 -5.33 -7.06 9.04
CA VAL A 100 -4.89 -6.91 7.65
C VAL A 100 -3.43 -6.43 7.62
N ASN A 101 -3.05 -5.45 8.43
CA ASN A 101 -1.66 -4.98 8.55
C ASN A 101 -0.72 -6.12 8.98
N GLU A 102 -1.13 -6.89 9.98
CA GLU A 102 -0.36 -8.04 10.47
C GLU A 102 -0.14 -9.07 9.37
N TRP A 103 -1.23 -9.51 8.73
CA TRP A 103 -1.16 -10.51 7.67
C TRP A 103 -0.27 -10.03 6.52
N MET A 104 -0.44 -8.78 6.08
CA MET A 104 0.31 -8.21 4.97
C MET A 104 1.79 -7.99 5.31
N TYR A 105 2.10 -7.61 6.56
CA TYR A 105 3.46 -7.56 7.07
C TYR A 105 4.16 -8.91 6.97
N GLN A 106 3.50 -9.99 7.41
CA GLN A 106 4.04 -11.35 7.29
C GLN A 106 4.31 -11.73 5.83
N VAL A 107 3.48 -11.30 4.88
CA VAL A 107 3.73 -11.51 3.45
C VAL A 107 4.94 -10.71 2.97
N LEU A 108 4.88 -9.38 3.10
CA LEU A 108 5.85 -8.48 2.48
C LEU A 108 7.23 -8.56 3.10
N LYS A 109 7.35 -8.85 4.40
CA LYS A 109 8.66 -9.02 5.05
C LYS A 109 9.45 -10.16 4.42
N HIS A 110 8.78 -11.25 4.05
CA HIS A 110 9.43 -12.40 3.41
C HIS A 110 9.76 -12.14 1.95
N VAL A 111 8.87 -11.46 1.22
CA VAL A 111 9.12 -11.12 -0.18
C VAL A 111 10.28 -10.12 -0.29
N ALA A 112 10.23 -9.02 0.47
CA ALA A 112 11.23 -7.96 0.41
C ALA A 112 12.64 -8.41 0.86
N ALA A 113 12.74 -9.44 1.72
CA ALA A 113 14.02 -10.02 2.11
C ALA A 113 14.77 -10.72 0.95
N HIS A 114 14.04 -11.18 -0.07
CA HIS A 114 14.61 -11.90 -1.22
C HIS A 114 14.38 -11.20 -2.56
N HIS A 115 13.57 -10.15 -2.56
CA HIS A 115 13.23 -9.34 -3.72
C HIS A 115 12.97 -7.89 -3.27
N PRO A 116 14.03 -7.10 -3.05
CA PRO A 116 13.88 -5.73 -2.57
C PRO A 116 13.14 -4.87 -3.59
N PHE A 117 12.07 -4.20 -3.16
CA PHE A 117 11.35 -3.24 -3.99
C PHE A 117 12.03 -1.87 -3.92
N GLU A 118 12.07 -1.16 -5.05
CA GLU A 118 12.48 0.24 -5.11
C GLU A 118 11.33 1.15 -4.64
N LEU A 119 10.09 0.77 -4.97
CA LEU A 119 8.90 1.55 -4.65
C LEU A 119 7.68 0.64 -4.45
N ILE A 120 6.86 0.96 -3.45
CA ILE A 120 5.48 0.50 -3.36
C ILE A 120 4.54 1.67 -3.67
N VAL A 121 3.53 1.44 -4.49
CA VAL A 121 2.40 2.36 -4.64
C VAL A 121 1.15 1.69 -4.09
N SER A 122 0.29 2.44 -3.43
CA SER A 122 -0.97 1.90 -2.95
C SER A 122 -2.08 2.95 -2.93
N GLY A 123 -3.33 2.48 -2.92
CA GLY A 123 -4.47 3.37 -2.73
C GLY A 123 -4.52 3.92 -1.31
N GLY A 124 -5.16 5.08 -1.14
CA GLY A 124 -5.41 5.65 0.17
C GLY A 124 -6.68 5.13 0.86
N GLN A 125 -7.42 4.20 0.26
CA GLN A 125 -8.65 3.68 0.87
C GLN A 125 -8.35 2.84 2.12
N THR A 126 -9.24 2.83 3.11
CA THR A 126 -9.16 1.91 4.27
C THR A 126 -9.00 0.44 3.87
N GLY A 127 -8.62 -0.44 4.80
CA GLY A 127 -8.41 -1.87 4.49
C GLY A 127 -7.09 -2.12 3.77
N ALA A 128 -7.10 -2.97 2.74
CA ALA A 128 -5.88 -3.47 2.11
C ALA A 128 -5.02 -2.39 1.43
N ASP A 129 -5.67 -1.39 0.82
CA ASP A 129 -5.01 -0.21 0.24
C ASP A 129 -4.20 0.53 1.33
N PHE A 130 -4.82 0.89 2.46
CA PHE A 130 -4.13 1.58 3.56
C PHE A 130 -3.03 0.73 4.19
N ALA A 131 -3.29 -0.57 4.37
CA ALA A 131 -2.34 -1.53 4.91
C ALA A 131 -1.06 -1.62 4.08
N GLY A 132 -1.18 -1.55 2.75
CA GLY A 132 -0.02 -1.51 1.86
C GLY A 132 0.90 -0.33 2.16
N GLY A 133 0.33 0.84 2.43
CA GLY A 133 1.07 2.03 2.85
C GLY A 133 1.76 1.88 4.22
N VAL A 134 1.00 1.44 5.22
CA VAL A 134 1.50 1.24 6.60
C VAL A 134 2.65 0.23 6.64
N VAL A 135 2.47 -0.93 5.99
CA VAL A 135 3.46 -2.01 6.01
C VAL A 135 4.71 -1.64 5.21
N ALA A 136 4.58 -0.96 4.07
CA ALA A 136 5.73 -0.49 3.32
C ALA A 136 6.59 0.50 4.14
N GLU A 137 5.95 1.46 4.82
CA GLU A 137 6.64 2.38 5.73
C GLU A 137 7.31 1.63 6.89
N ALA A 138 6.63 0.63 7.47
CA ALA A 138 7.16 -0.20 8.54
C ALA A 138 8.43 -0.97 8.14
N LEU A 139 8.44 -1.51 6.91
CA LEU A 139 9.59 -2.21 6.32
C LEU A 139 10.67 -1.25 5.82
N GLY A 140 10.43 0.05 5.84
CA GLY A 140 11.35 1.07 5.36
C GLY A 140 11.47 1.15 3.84
N ILE A 141 10.50 0.60 3.10
CA ILE A 141 10.40 0.63 1.64
C ILE A 141 9.78 1.97 1.25
N ASP A 142 10.34 2.63 0.23
CA ASP A 142 9.75 3.87 -0.26
C ASP A 142 8.33 3.61 -0.77
N VAL A 143 7.40 4.48 -0.38
CA VAL A 143 5.97 4.29 -0.66
C VAL A 143 5.25 5.58 -0.98
N ILE A 144 4.36 5.51 -1.98
CA ILE A 144 3.41 6.56 -2.36
C ILE A 144 1.99 6.03 -2.13
N MET A 145 1.26 6.68 -1.23
CA MET A 145 -0.17 6.44 -1.04
C MET A 145 -0.98 7.46 -1.84
N THR A 146 -1.76 7.01 -2.82
CA THR A 146 -2.56 7.87 -3.70
C THR A 146 -4.03 7.88 -3.27
N PHE A 147 -4.53 9.06 -2.88
CA PHE A 147 -5.90 9.29 -2.43
C PHE A 147 -6.72 10.01 -3.52
N PRO A 148 -8.05 9.85 -3.56
CA PRO A 148 -8.91 10.79 -4.26
C PRO A 148 -8.85 12.18 -3.62
N LYS A 149 -9.32 13.20 -4.34
CA LYS A 149 -9.45 14.57 -3.83
C LYS A 149 -10.22 14.62 -2.51
N GLY A 150 -9.75 15.45 -1.58
CA GLY A 150 -10.23 15.56 -0.21
C GLY A 150 -9.74 14.43 0.70
N PHE A 151 -8.66 13.73 0.31
CA PHE A 151 -8.19 12.50 0.97
C PHE A 151 -9.34 11.51 1.25
N LEU A 152 -10.26 11.39 0.27
CA LEU A 152 -11.51 10.68 0.46
C LEU A 152 -11.29 9.20 0.81
N GLN A 153 -11.92 8.77 1.89
CA GLN A 153 -11.98 7.38 2.31
C GLN A 153 -13.42 6.95 2.60
N ARG A 154 -13.66 5.64 2.53
CA ARG A 154 -14.85 4.99 3.07
C ARG A 154 -14.43 4.18 4.28
N THR A 155 -15.10 4.40 5.40
CA THR A 155 -14.87 3.68 6.66
C THR A 155 -15.99 2.65 6.89
N LEU A 156 -16.01 2.03 8.08
CA LEU A 156 -17.13 1.18 8.50
C LEU A 156 -18.43 1.97 8.68
N THR A 157 -18.33 3.24 9.09
CA THR A 157 -19.48 4.07 9.48
C THR A 157 -19.79 5.19 8.49
N GLN A 158 -18.83 5.57 7.65
CA GLN A 158 -18.95 6.70 6.73
C GLN A 158 -18.63 6.28 5.30
N HIS A 159 -19.54 6.54 4.38
CA HIS A 159 -19.35 6.26 2.96
C HIS A 159 -18.37 7.21 2.27
N ALA A 160 -18.25 8.44 2.79
CA ALA A 160 -17.42 9.50 2.25
C ALA A 160 -16.87 10.37 3.39
N LEU A 161 -15.74 9.96 3.96
CA LEU A 161 -14.96 10.76 4.88
C LEU A 161 -13.93 11.55 4.07
N THR A 162 -13.98 12.89 4.15
CA THR A 162 -12.90 13.75 3.65
C THR A 162 -12.08 14.24 4.81
N GLN A 163 -10.79 14.38 4.60
CA GLN A 163 -9.82 14.69 5.65
C GLN A 163 -8.63 15.44 5.09
N THR A 164 -7.72 15.87 5.97
CA THR A 164 -6.48 16.54 5.57
C THR A 164 -5.34 15.53 5.41
N GLU A 165 -4.26 15.92 4.75
CA GLU A 165 -3.03 15.13 4.72
C GLU A 165 -2.52 14.83 6.14
N ALA A 166 -2.67 15.79 7.07
CA ALA A 166 -2.26 15.62 8.46
C ALA A 166 -3.09 14.55 9.17
N ASP A 167 -4.39 14.44 8.89
CA ASP A 167 -5.25 13.38 9.41
C ASP A 167 -4.79 12.00 8.91
N VAL A 168 -4.56 11.87 7.60
CA VAL A 168 -4.04 10.63 6.99
C VAL A 168 -2.72 10.22 7.65
N ARG A 169 -1.78 11.17 7.80
CA ARG A 169 -0.47 10.89 8.40
C ARG A 169 -0.58 10.47 9.86
N ARG A 170 -1.52 11.05 10.62
CA ARG A 170 -1.82 10.61 11.99
C ARG A 170 -2.37 9.18 12.02
N GLU A 171 -3.29 8.86 11.12
CA GLU A 171 -3.84 7.51 11.03
C GLU A 171 -2.76 6.47 10.69
N VAL A 172 -1.90 6.76 9.70
CA VAL A 172 -0.74 5.91 9.40
C VAL A 172 0.16 5.74 10.61
N ALA A 173 0.47 6.83 11.32
CA ALA A 173 1.34 6.77 12.50
C ALA A 173 0.75 5.89 13.62
N VAL A 174 -0.57 5.99 13.87
CA VAL A 174 -1.27 5.15 14.84
C VAL A 174 -1.21 3.68 14.45
N GLN A 175 -1.56 3.34 13.21
CA GLN A 175 -1.54 1.95 12.75
C GLN A 175 -0.12 1.37 12.70
N LEU A 176 0.86 2.19 12.31
CA LEU A 176 2.27 1.83 12.30
C LEU A 176 2.81 1.57 13.71
N GLN A 177 2.38 2.36 14.71
CA GLN A 177 2.77 2.13 16.09
C GLN A 177 2.22 0.80 16.60
N VAL A 178 0.94 0.50 16.36
CA VAL A 178 0.33 -0.79 16.72
C VAL A 178 1.09 -1.96 16.10
N LEU A 179 1.46 -1.86 14.82
CA LEU A 179 2.24 -2.90 14.15
C LEU A 179 3.64 -3.06 14.78
N ARG A 180 4.32 -1.95 15.11
CA ARG A 180 5.64 -1.97 15.75
C ARG A 180 5.62 -2.50 17.19
N ASP A 181 4.52 -2.31 17.90
CA ASP A 181 4.37 -2.85 19.26
C ASP A 181 4.28 -4.38 19.25
N ASN A 182 3.76 -4.97 18.17
CA ASN A 182 3.69 -6.42 17.99
C ASN A 182 4.95 -7.05 17.38
N HIS A 183 5.79 -6.24 16.71
CA HIS A 183 7.04 -6.68 16.07
C HIS A 183 8.20 -5.79 16.51
N PRO A 184 8.81 -6.07 17.69
CA PRO A 184 9.91 -5.27 18.23
C PRO A 184 11.10 -5.07 17.28
N GLU A 185 11.34 -6.02 16.36
CA GLU A 185 12.39 -5.94 15.34
C GLU A 185 12.21 -4.75 14.36
N LEU A 186 11.00 -4.20 14.24
CA LEU A 186 10.74 -3.01 13.43
C LEU A 186 11.15 -1.72 14.14
N GLN A 187 11.30 -1.75 15.46
CA GLN A 187 11.72 -0.59 16.25
C GLN A 187 13.22 -0.33 16.08
N GLU A 188 14.04 -1.38 16.08
CA GLU A 188 15.51 -1.31 15.95
C GLU A 188 15.95 -0.70 14.60
N LYS A 189 15.24 -1.04 13.51
CA LYS A 189 15.55 -0.52 12.16
C LYS A 189 15.30 0.97 12.01
N THR A 190 14.46 1.57 12.84
CA THR A 190 14.11 3.00 12.75
C THR A 190 15.22 3.89 13.36
N GLN A 191 16.00 3.37 14.30
CA GLN A 191 17.12 4.09 14.93
C GLN A 191 18.34 4.24 14.01
N GLY A 192 18.39 3.53 12.87
CA GLY A 192 19.48 3.56 11.90
C GLY A 192 19.32 4.52 10.71
N LYS A 193 18.16 5.15 10.50
CA LYS A 193 17.97 6.12 9.41
C LYS A 193 18.54 7.48 9.83
N ARG A 194 19.80 7.77 9.45
CA ARG A 194 20.33 9.14 9.47
C ARG A 194 19.36 10.06 8.71
N PRO A 195 19.06 11.27 9.21
CA PRO A 195 18.24 12.22 8.47
C PRO A 195 18.88 12.47 7.11
N ARG A 196 18.06 12.44 6.06
CA ARG A 196 18.47 12.80 4.70
C ARG A 196 18.97 14.25 4.80
N ALA A 197 20.27 14.46 4.50
CA ALA A 197 20.87 15.79 4.56
C ALA A 197 20.05 16.74 3.68
N ALA A 198 19.71 17.91 4.20
CA ALA A 198 19.14 18.97 3.39
C ALA A 198 20.15 19.30 2.28
N GLU A 199 19.69 19.31 1.03
CA GLU A 199 20.51 19.79 -0.08
C GLU A 199 20.88 21.26 0.18
N PRO A 200 22.13 21.67 -0.09
CA PRO A 200 22.53 23.05 0.07
C PRO A 200 21.76 23.95 -0.91
N ASP A 201 21.32 25.09 -0.37
CA ASP A 201 20.63 26.14 -1.10
C ASP A 201 21.66 26.90 -1.95
N ASP A 202 21.81 26.47 -3.20
CA ASP A 202 22.70 27.08 -4.18
C ASP A 202 22.06 28.36 -4.78
N GLY A 203 21.88 29.38 -3.93
CA GLY A 203 21.29 30.67 -4.25
C GLY A 203 22.34 31.77 -4.44
N PHE A 204 22.96 31.77 -5.62
CA PHE A 204 23.91 32.73 -6.19
C PHE A 204 23.65 34.22 -5.83
N CYS A 205 24.60 34.87 -5.15
CA CYS A 205 24.71 36.34 -5.08
C CYS A 205 25.48 36.84 -6.30
N LEU A 206 24.87 37.68 -7.13
CA LEU A 206 25.61 38.56 -8.04
C LEU A 206 25.47 40.00 -7.56
N SER A 207 26.65 40.59 -7.38
CA SER A 207 26.97 42.00 -7.18
C SER A 207 26.41 42.92 -8.25
#